data_AF-A0A2I0KTS8-F1
#
_entry.id   AF-A0A2I0KTS8-F1
#
_cell.length_a   1.000
_cell.length_b   1.000
_cell.length_c   1.000
_cell.angle_alpha   90.00
_cell.angle_beta   90.00
_cell.angle_gamma   90.00
#
_symmetry.space_group_name_H-M   'P 1'
#
loop_
_entity.id
_entity.type
_entity.pdbx_description
1 polymer ?
#
loop_
_entity_poly.entity_id
_entity_poly.type
_entity_poly.pdbx_seq_one_letter_code
_entity_poly.pdbx_strand_id
1 'polypeptide(L)'
;MGAVPSTPRYGGSTQQDTAEYLIGTLVGEKSFPLGSDFWQKLLELPQDLRWPPDRVNQACELFAQNNGSTRHLSKILIHLSWCLQESMSTSGASPSLTLKILNALFISSVFLKHLIENTKSDCIQDLYLFLDETEPTPDHFTG
;
A
#
# COMPACT_ATOMS: atom_id res chain seq x y z
N MET A 1 11.17 -8.47 -50.29
CA MET A 1 11.80 -8.29 -48.97
C MET A 1 11.61 -6.84 -48.55
N GLY A 2 10.74 -6.58 -47.58
CA GLY A 2 10.48 -5.25 -47.04
C GLY A 2 10.02 -5.39 -45.61
N ALA A 3 10.97 -5.32 -44.67
CA ALA A 3 10.68 -5.36 -43.25
C ALA A 3 10.11 -4.00 -42.83
N VAL A 4 8.85 -3.98 -42.39
CA VAL A 4 8.27 -2.85 -41.68
C VAL A 4 8.79 -2.92 -40.24
N PRO A 5 9.34 -1.83 -39.65
CA PRO A 5 9.71 -1.85 -38.25
C PRO A 5 8.43 -1.84 -37.41
N SER A 6 8.13 -2.97 -36.77
CA SER A 6 7.16 -3.05 -35.70
C SER A 6 7.75 -2.35 -34.47
N THR A 7 7.38 -1.11 -34.23
CA THR A 7 7.65 -0.43 -32.96
C THR A 7 6.89 -1.16 -31.84
N PRO A 8 7.56 -1.67 -30.79
CA PRO A 8 6.86 -2.25 -29.66
C PRO A 8 6.16 -1.13 -28.89
N ARG A 9 4.84 -1.25 -28.67
CA ARG A 9 4.13 -0.47 -27.63
C ARG A 9 4.55 -1.00 -26.26
N TYR A 10 5.77 -0.67 -25.85
CA TYR A 10 6.29 -0.98 -24.51
C TYR A 10 5.98 0.22 -23.61
N GLY A 11 5.06 0.07 -22.66
CA GLY A 11 4.91 1.08 -21.61
C GLY A 11 3.62 1.03 -20.80
N GLY A 12 2.47 0.77 -21.41
CA GLY A 12 1.17 0.92 -20.73
C GLY A 12 0.67 -0.32 -19.98
N SER A 13 0.68 -1.49 -20.63
CA SER A 13 0.04 -2.70 -20.07
C SER A 13 0.79 -3.25 -18.86
N THR A 14 2.13 -3.33 -18.92
CA THR A 14 2.92 -3.98 -17.87
C THR A 14 2.89 -3.23 -16.54
N GLN A 15 2.82 -1.90 -16.56
CA GLN A 15 2.72 -1.09 -15.33
C GLN A 15 1.33 -1.21 -14.70
N GLN A 16 0.28 -1.18 -15.52
CA GLN A 16 -1.09 -1.44 -15.09
C GLN A 16 -1.19 -2.84 -14.47
N ASP A 17 -0.71 -3.89 -15.14
CA ASP A 17 -0.73 -5.27 -14.65
C ASP A 17 0.02 -5.42 -13.32
N THR A 18 1.14 -4.70 -13.17
CA THR A 18 1.92 -4.69 -11.92
C THR A 18 1.16 -4.01 -10.78
N ALA A 19 0.52 -2.87 -11.05
CA ALA A 19 -0.31 -2.20 -10.06
C ALA A 19 -1.50 -3.06 -9.65
N GLU A 20 -2.16 -3.70 -10.61
CA GLU A 20 -3.27 -4.62 -10.33
C GLU A 20 -2.84 -5.80 -9.47
N TYR A 21 -1.67 -6.39 -9.75
CA TYR A 21 -1.10 -7.44 -8.92
C TYR A 21 -0.79 -6.95 -7.50
N LEU A 22 -0.10 -5.81 -7.35
CA LEU A 22 0.31 -5.29 -6.05
C LEU A 22 -0.88 -4.91 -5.18
N ILE A 23 -1.89 -4.25 -5.75
CA ILE A 23 -3.05 -3.85 -4.97
C ILE A 23 -4.00 -5.04 -4.73
N GLY A 24 -4.13 -5.97 -5.69
CA GLY A 24 -4.83 -7.24 -5.46
C GLY A 24 -4.18 -8.06 -4.34
N THR A 25 -2.85 -8.00 -4.25
CA THR A 25 -2.08 -8.60 -3.16
C THR A 25 -2.31 -7.86 -1.83
N LEU A 26 -2.39 -6.53 -1.85
CA LEU A 26 -2.66 -5.72 -0.66
C LEU A 26 -4.01 -6.06 -0.01
N VAL A 27 -5.05 -6.28 -0.81
CA VAL A 27 -6.40 -6.57 -0.31
C VAL A 27 -6.69 -8.05 -0.15
N GLY A 28 -5.76 -8.90 -0.58
CA GLY A 28 -5.87 -10.36 -0.51
C GLY A 28 -5.63 -10.92 0.89
N GLU A 29 -5.77 -12.23 1.00
CA GLU A 29 -5.67 -12.97 2.27
C GLU A 29 -4.22 -13.16 2.74
N LYS A 30 -3.25 -13.04 1.82
CA LYS A 30 -1.85 -13.30 2.10
C LYS A 30 -1.23 -12.11 2.83
N SER A 31 -0.79 -12.34 4.06
CA SER A 31 0.00 -11.38 4.82
C SER A 31 1.43 -11.27 4.29
N PHE A 32 1.96 -10.05 4.22
CA PHE A 32 3.37 -9.79 3.92
C PHE A 32 4.08 -9.29 5.17
N PRO A 33 5.30 -9.78 5.47
CA PRO A 33 6.11 -9.22 6.55
C PRO A 33 6.39 -7.75 6.33
N LEU A 34 6.49 -6.97 7.40
CA LEU A 34 6.83 -5.55 7.37
C LEU A 34 8.13 -5.24 6.59
N GLY A 35 9.13 -6.11 6.64
CA GLY A 35 10.40 -5.96 5.90
C GLY A 35 10.35 -6.36 4.42
N SER A 36 9.19 -6.75 3.88
CA SER A 36 9.04 -7.22 2.51
C SER A 36 9.28 -6.12 1.47
N ASP A 37 9.90 -6.47 0.34
CA ASP A 37 10.09 -5.57 -0.81
C ASP A 37 8.75 -5.19 -1.48
N PHE A 38 7.69 -5.95 -1.19
CA PHE A 38 6.31 -5.64 -1.57
C PHE A 38 5.91 -4.21 -1.24
N TRP A 39 6.21 -3.74 -0.02
CA TRP A 39 5.78 -2.42 0.44
C TRP A 39 6.44 -1.30 -0.33
N GLN A 40 7.72 -1.44 -0.65
CA GLN A 40 8.44 -0.47 -1.48
C GLN A 40 7.82 -0.40 -2.88
N LYS A 41 7.58 -1.56 -3.51
CA LYS A 41 6.96 -1.64 -4.84
C LYS A 41 5.55 -1.05 -4.86
N LEU A 42 4.74 -1.33 -3.84
CA LEU A 42 3.40 -0.79 -3.69
C LEU A 42 3.40 0.74 -3.55
N LEU A 43 4.29 1.28 -2.71
CA LEU A 43 4.35 2.71 -2.43
C LEU A 43 5.05 3.52 -3.52
N GLU A 44 5.77 2.88 -4.44
CA GLU A 44 6.37 3.51 -5.62
C GLU A 44 5.45 3.50 -6.85
N LEU A 45 4.21 3.01 -6.71
CA LEU A 45 3.25 3.01 -7.83
C LEU A 45 2.99 4.42 -8.37
N PRO A 46 2.95 4.60 -9.70
CA PRO A 46 2.57 5.87 -10.31
C PRO A 46 1.17 6.35 -9.88
N GLN A 47 1.02 7.65 -9.62
CA GLN A 47 -0.23 8.24 -9.12
C GLN A 47 -1.36 8.28 -10.15
N ASP A 48 -1.06 8.08 -11.43
CA ASP A 48 -2.01 7.98 -12.53
C ASP A 48 -2.72 6.62 -12.57
N LEU A 49 -2.22 5.61 -11.84
CA LEU A 49 -2.83 4.28 -11.73
C LEU A 49 -3.95 4.21 -10.68
N ARG A 50 -4.75 5.29 -10.55
CA ARG A 50 -5.88 5.32 -9.61
C ARG A 50 -6.98 4.37 -10.05
N TRP A 51 -7.55 3.66 -9.08
CA TRP A 51 -8.69 2.80 -9.33
C TRP A 51 -9.98 3.58 -9.57
N PRO A 52 -10.85 3.08 -10.49
CA PRO A 52 -12.20 3.60 -10.61
C PRO A 52 -12.99 3.34 -9.30
N PRO A 53 -13.99 4.19 -8.96
CA PRO A 53 -14.70 4.12 -7.68
C PRO A 53 -15.25 2.73 -7.32
N ASP A 54 -15.84 2.02 -8.29
CA ASP A 54 -16.42 0.70 -8.04
C ASP A 54 -15.36 -0.32 -7.60
N ARG A 55 -14.16 -0.24 -8.19
CA ARG A 55 -13.03 -1.11 -7.85
C ARG A 55 -12.47 -0.76 -6.46
N VAL A 56 -12.49 0.51 -6.09
CA VAL A 56 -12.11 0.95 -4.73
C VAL A 56 -13.05 0.34 -3.70
N ASN A 57 -14.36 0.35 -3.92
CA ASN A 57 -15.32 -0.22 -2.98
C ASN A 57 -15.10 -1.72 -2.77
N GLN A 58 -14.99 -2.49 -3.87
CA GLN A 58 -14.74 -3.93 -3.79
C GLN A 58 -13.43 -4.24 -3.04
N ALA A 59 -12.38 -3.48 -3.33
CA ALA A 59 -11.10 -3.62 -2.66
C ALA A 59 -11.17 -3.27 -1.17
N CYS A 60 -11.93 -2.25 -0.80
CA CYS A 60 -12.17 -1.87 0.58
C CYS A 60 -12.88 -2.98 1.35
N GLU A 61 -13.89 -3.62 0.75
CA GLU A 61 -14.58 -4.77 1.36
C GLU A 61 -13.62 -5.94 1.61
N LEU A 62 -12.82 -6.32 0.59
CA LEU A 62 -11.83 -7.38 0.71
C LEU A 62 -10.76 -7.05 1.76
N PHE A 63 -10.25 -5.82 1.73
CA PHE A 63 -9.28 -5.35 2.71
C PHE A 63 -9.85 -5.40 4.13
N ALA A 64 -11.09 -4.98 4.34
CA ALA A 64 -11.73 -5.02 5.65
C ALA A 64 -11.86 -6.45 6.20
N GLN A 65 -12.24 -7.40 5.34
CA GLN A 65 -12.33 -8.82 5.71
C GLN A 65 -10.96 -9.41 6.08
N ASN A 66 -9.91 -9.00 5.38
CA ASN A 66 -8.57 -9.58 5.52
C ASN A 66 -7.66 -8.81 6.49
N ASN A 67 -7.96 -7.57 6.86
CA ASN A 67 -7.09 -6.75 7.71
C ASN A 67 -6.89 -7.36 9.11
N GLY A 68 -7.89 -8.09 9.63
CA GLY A 68 -7.79 -8.77 10.93
C GLY A 68 -6.70 -9.84 11.01
N SER A 69 -6.39 -10.51 9.89
CA SER A 69 -5.31 -11.49 9.81
C SER A 69 -4.02 -10.90 9.23
N THR A 70 -4.13 -10.07 8.20
CA THR A 70 -2.96 -9.57 7.45
C THR A 70 -2.25 -8.41 8.14
N ARG A 71 -2.98 -7.62 8.94
CA ARG A 71 -2.49 -6.38 9.57
C ARG A 71 -1.91 -5.37 8.58
N HIS A 72 -2.37 -5.43 7.32
CA HIS A 72 -1.85 -4.58 6.25
C HIS A 72 -2.06 -3.09 6.54
N LEU A 73 -3.14 -2.69 7.23
CA LEU A 73 -3.32 -1.29 7.61
C LEU A 73 -2.22 -0.79 8.55
N SER A 74 -1.95 -1.55 9.61
CA SER A 74 -0.87 -1.25 10.56
C SER A 74 0.48 -1.13 9.86
N LYS A 75 0.78 -2.05 8.93
CA LYS A 75 2.03 -2.05 8.17
C LYS A 75 2.16 -0.83 7.27
N ILE A 76 1.10 -0.42 6.56
CA ILE A 76 1.10 0.80 5.77
C ILE A 76 1.34 2.04 6.65
N LEU A 77 0.70 2.13 7.81
CA LEU A 77 0.89 3.25 8.74
C LEU A 77 2.31 3.30 9.30
N ILE A 78 2.94 2.15 9.54
CA ILE A 78 4.35 2.07 9.93
C ILE A 78 5.26 2.54 8.79
N HIS A 79 5.04 2.06 7.56
CA HIS A 79 5.79 2.55 6.40
C HIS A 79 5.63 4.06 6.17
N LEU A 80 4.42 4.60 6.35
CA LEU A 80 4.18 6.04 6.31
C LEU A 80 5.01 6.77 7.35
N SER A 81 5.02 6.27 8.59
CA SER A 81 5.80 6.85 9.69
C SER A 81 7.30 6.84 9.39
N TRP A 82 7.83 5.75 8.84
CA TRP A 82 9.23 5.66 8.39
C TRP A 82 9.54 6.66 7.28
N CYS A 83 8.70 6.75 6.25
CA CYS A 83 8.93 7.69 5.16
C CYS A 83 8.91 9.14 5.67
N LEU A 84 8.03 9.46 6.62
CA LEU A 84 7.98 10.78 7.26
C LEU A 84 9.24 11.04 8.09
N GLN A 85 9.69 10.09 8.91
CA GLN A 85 10.93 10.22 9.69
C GLN A 85 12.17 10.43 8.81
N GLU A 86 12.27 9.67 7.71
CA GLU A 86 13.34 9.82 6.72
C GLU A 86 13.32 11.22 6.07
N SER A 87 12.12 11.73 5.77
CA SER A 87 11.97 13.06 5.18
C SER A 87 12.40 14.21 6.10
N MET A 88 12.29 14.01 7.41
CA MET A 88 12.73 14.98 8.43
C MET A 88 14.23 14.89 8.71
N SER A 89 14.82 13.70 8.52
CA SER A 89 16.24 13.44 8.78
C SER A 89 17.16 13.83 7.61
N THR A 90 16.59 13.93 6.40
CA THR A 90 17.29 14.34 5.18
C THR A 90 17.07 15.82 4.89
N SER A 91 18.00 16.48 4.18
CA SER A 91 17.91 17.91 3.81
C SER A 91 16.90 18.16 2.67
N GLY A 92 15.69 17.62 2.82
CA GLY A 92 14.61 17.63 1.84
C GLY A 92 14.26 16.23 1.32
N ALA A 93 12.96 15.99 1.11
CA ALA A 93 12.46 14.71 0.60
C ALA A 93 12.81 14.54 -0.88
N SER A 94 13.37 13.38 -1.23
CA SER A 94 13.55 13.01 -2.64
C SER A 94 12.19 12.84 -3.33
N PRO A 95 12.11 12.94 -4.68
CA PRO A 95 10.87 12.68 -5.41
C PRO A 95 10.29 11.29 -5.14
N SER A 96 11.15 10.27 -5.02
CA SER A 96 10.75 8.90 -4.65
C SER A 96 10.18 8.84 -3.24
N LEU A 97 10.82 9.49 -2.27
CA LEU A 97 10.32 9.53 -0.88
C LEU A 97 8.97 10.26 -0.78
N THR A 98 8.83 11.38 -1.50
CA THR A 98 7.57 12.13 -1.58
C THR A 98 6.45 11.27 -2.17
N LEU A 99 6.74 10.51 -3.22
CA LEU A 99 5.77 9.58 -3.83
C LEU A 99 5.32 8.51 -2.83
N LYS A 100 6.26 7.90 -2.09
CA LYS A 100 5.94 6.89 -1.06
C LYS A 100 5.04 7.45 0.03
N ILE A 101 5.33 8.66 0.52
CA ILE A 101 4.50 9.34 1.53
C ILE A 101 3.09 9.55 1.00
N LEU A 102 2.95 10.11 -0.21
CA LEU A 102 1.65 10.39 -0.80
C LEU A 102 0.84 9.12 -1.05
N ASN A 103 1.48 8.05 -1.55
CA ASN A 103 0.81 6.78 -1.79
C ASN A 103 0.41 6.10 -0.48
N ALA A 104 1.29 6.07 0.53
CA ALA A 104 0.96 5.50 1.83
C ALA A 104 -0.17 6.26 2.52
N LEU A 105 -0.15 7.60 2.45
CA LEU A 105 -1.21 8.46 2.96
C LEU A 105 -2.52 8.23 2.21
N PHE A 106 -2.50 8.17 0.88
CA PHE A 106 -3.69 7.95 0.08
C PHE A 106 -4.32 6.59 0.37
N ILE A 107 -3.53 5.52 0.28
CA ILE A 107 -3.96 4.15 0.54
C ILE A 107 -4.53 4.03 1.96
N SER A 108 -3.80 4.51 2.98
CA SER A 108 -4.30 4.46 4.36
C SER A 108 -5.59 5.26 4.55
N SER A 109 -5.72 6.45 3.94
CA SER A 109 -6.94 7.26 4.06
C SER A 109 -8.17 6.58 3.46
N VAL A 110 -8.01 5.91 2.32
CA VAL A 110 -9.09 5.20 1.62
C VAL A 110 -9.61 4.05 2.47
N PHE A 111 -8.70 3.18 2.95
CA PHE A 111 -9.09 2.02 3.73
C PHE A 111 -9.54 2.39 5.15
N LEU A 112 -8.89 3.35 5.79
CA LEU A 112 -9.28 3.81 7.12
C LEU A 112 -10.67 4.46 7.10
N LYS A 113 -10.97 5.28 6.09
CA LYS A 113 -12.31 5.84 5.89
C LYS A 113 -13.34 4.71 5.79
N HIS A 114 -13.10 3.74 4.91
CA HIS A 114 -14.05 2.64 4.72
C HIS A 114 -14.24 1.82 6.01
N LEU A 115 -13.17 1.48 6.72
CA LEU A 115 -13.25 0.75 7.97
C LEU A 115 -14.07 1.51 9.00
N ILE A 116 -13.79 2.79 9.24
CA ILE A 116 -14.54 3.61 10.21
C ILE A 116 -16.01 3.75 9.83
N GLU A 117 -16.32 3.95 8.55
CA GLU A 117 -17.70 4.11 8.08
C GLU A 117 -18.50 2.80 8.10
N ASN A 118 -17.85 1.64 8.09
CA ASN A 118 -18.50 0.33 7.97
C ASN A 118 -18.28 -0.60 9.18
N THR A 119 -17.52 -0.17 10.19
CA THR A 119 -17.41 -0.88 11.47
C THR A 119 -18.79 -0.94 12.13
N LYS A 120 -19.26 -2.16 12.41
CA LYS A 120 -20.55 -2.41 13.08
C LYS A 120 -20.51 -2.12 14.57
N SER A 121 -19.31 -2.01 15.14
CA SER A 121 -19.08 -1.75 16.55
C SER A 121 -18.39 -0.39 16.69
N ASP A 122 -18.63 0.30 17.80
CA ASP A 122 -17.85 1.49 18.18
C ASP A 122 -16.45 1.12 18.70
N CYS A 123 -15.98 -0.13 18.47
CA CYS A 123 -14.72 -0.63 19.00
C CYS A 123 -13.57 -0.36 18.03
N ILE A 124 -12.66 0.53 18.44
CA ILE A 124 -11.41 0.84 17.72
C ILE A 124 -10.54 -0.41 17.50
N GLN A 125 -10.66 -1.45 18.33
CA GLN A 125 -9.89 -2.69 18.18
C GLN A 125 -10.20 -3.42 16.86
N ASP A 126 -11.37 -3.21 16.28
CA ASP A 126 -11.79 -3.79 14.99
C ASP A 126 -11.04 -3.17 13.80
N LEU A 127 -10.30 -2.08 14.01
CA LEU A 127 -9.38 -1.50 13.02
C LEU A 127 -8.06 -2.27 12.92
N TYR A 128 -7.77 -3.16 13.87
CA TYR A 128 -6.60 -4.02 13.89
C TYR A 128 -5.25 -3.28 13.76
N LEU A 129 -5.15 -2.08 14.35
CA LEU A 129 -4.01 -1.14 14.27
C LEU A 129 -2.74 -1.56 15.06
N PHE A 130 -2.55 -2.85 15.29
CA PHE A 130 -1.38 -3.43 15.95
C PHE A 130 -0.74 -4.51 15.06
N LEU A 131 0.56 -4.77 15.27
CA LEU A 131 1.25 -5.91 14.68
C LEU A 131 1.07 -7.15 15.54
N ASP A 132 1.19 -8.32 14.94
CA ASP A 132 1.30 -9.57 15.69
C ASP A 132 2.62 -9.58 16.49
N GLU A 133 2.61 -10.11 17.71
CA GLU A 133 3.82 -10.21 18.57
C GLU A 133 4.94 -11.05 17.91
N THR A 134 4.59 -11.88 16.94
CA THR A 134 5.53 -12.72 16.18
C THR A 134 6.16 -12.02 14.98
N GLU A 135 5.70 -10.81 14.64
CA GLU A 135 6.19 -10.08 13.47
C GLU A 135 7.54 -9.41 13.77
N PRO A 136 8.62 -9.70 12.99
CA PRO A 136 9.91 -9.08 13.22
C PRO A 136 9.82 -7.59 12.90
N THR A 137 9.89 -6.77 13.95
CA THR A 137 10.10 -5.33 13.82
C THR A 137 11.57 -5.08 13.49
N PRO A 138 11.89 -4.24 12.48
CA PRO A 138 13.27 -3.84 12.28
C PRO A 138 13.80 -3.14 13.53
N ASP A 139 15.08 -3.36 13.84
CA ASP A 139 15.78 -2.87 15.05
C ASP A 139 15.69 -1.35 15.30
N HIS A 140 15.16 -0.59 14.34
CA HIS A 140 14.93 0.86 14.41
C HIS A 140 13.80 1.30 15.37
N PHE A 141 13.12 0.39 16.08
CA PHE A 141 12.00 0.72 16.97
C PHE A 141 12.20 0.44 18.46
N THR A 142 13.34 -0.12 18.89
CA THR A 142 13.68 -0.16 20.32
C THR A 142 14.31 1.18 20.72
N GLY A 143 13.46 2.19 20.90
CA GLY A 143 13.80 3.46 21.55
C GLY A 143 13.49 3.41 23.04
#